data_AF-A0ABD5DVU1-F1
#
_entry.id   AF-A0ABD5DVU1-F1
#
_cell.length_a   1.000
_cell.length_b   1.000
_cell.length_c   1.000
_cell.angle_alpha   90.00
_cell.angle_beta   90.00
_cell.angle_gamma   90.00
#
_symmetry.space_group_name_H-M   'P 1'
#
loop_
_entity.id
_entity.type
_entity.pdbx_description
1 polymer ?
#
loop_
_entity_poly.entity_id
_entity_poly.type
_entity_poly.pdbx_seq_one_letter_code
_entity_poly.pdbx_strand_id
1 'polypeptide(L)' 'CNAGTAKKAGKVYVRVATGTELKPIGGIEAVADGVNTIEIKNAMFMHDADAQGNVEISYNI' A
#
# COMPACT_ATOMS: atom_id res chain seq x y z
N CYS A 1 7.77 0.08 8.52
CA CYS A 1 7.92 0.58 7.14
C CYS A 1 6.96 -0.22 6.25
N ASN A 2 6.21 0.47 5.39
CA ASN A 2 5.32 -0.18 4.43
C ASN A 2 6.16 -0.92 3.37
N ALA A 3 5.67 -2.02 2.79
CA ALA A 3 6.44 -2.72 1.75
C ALA A 3 6.55 -1.90 0.46
N GLY A 4 7.78 -1.75 -0.01
CA GLY A 4 8.10 -1.10 -1.28
C GLY A 4 7.92 0.42 -1.27
N THR A 5 8.22 1.02 -2.41
CA THR A 5 8.05 2.46 -2.65
C THR A 5 6.84 2.66 -3.55
N ALA A 6 5.91 3.52 -3.13
CA ALA A 6 4.77 3.87 -3.95
C ALA A 6 5.21 4.54 -5.25
N LYS A 7 4.57 4.14 -6.34
CA LYS A 7 4.84 4.62 -7.70
C LYS A 7 3.54 5.07 -8.35
N LYS A 8 3.61 6.10 -9.18
CA LYS A 8 2.44 6.59 -9.93
C LYS A 8 1.76 5.44 -10.67
N ALA A 9 0.44 5.37 -10.53
CA ALA A 9 -0.41 4.30 -11.07
C ALA A 9 -0.08 2.89 -10.55
N GLY A 10 0.71 2.79 -9.49
CA GLY A 10 1.02 1.54 -8.81
C GLY A 10 -0.19 1.01 -8.04
N LYS A 11 -0.21 -0.31 -7.87
CA LYS A 11 -1.23 -1.03 -7.13
C LYS A 11 -1.14 -0.73 -5.63
N VAL A 12 -2.29 -0.63 -4.98
CA VAL A 12 -2.40 -0.45 -3.54
C VAL A 12 -2.80 -1.77 -2.90
N TYR A 13 -2.09 -2.17 -1.85
CA TYR A 13 -2.41 -3.38 -1.09
C TYR A 13 -2.75 -3.03 0.36
N VAL A 14 -3.60 -3.82 0.99
CA VAL A 14 -3.89 -3.74 2.43
C VAL A 14 -3.50 -5.02 3.13
N ARG A 15 -2.87 -4.90 4.30
CA ARG A 15 -2.54 -6.05 5.16
C ARG A 15 -3.78 -6.59 5.85
N VAL A 16 -4.00 -7.89 5.73
CA VAL A 16 -5.17 -8.59 6.30
C VAL A 16 -4.79 -9.67 7.30
N ALA A 17 -3.51 -10.07 7.37
CA ALA A 17 -3.02 -11.08 8.29
C ALA A 17 -1.60 -10.78 8.79
N THR A 18 -1.17 -11.52 9.83
CA THR A 18 0.19 -11.52 10.41
C THR A 18 0.75 -10.10 10.63
N GLY A 19 -0.05 -9.24 11.24
CA GLY A 19 0.36 -7.87 11.54
C GLY A 19 1.56 -7.82 12.47
N THR A 20 2.41 -6.82 12.26
CA THR A 20 3.54 -6.48 13.14
C THR A 20 3.43 -5.01 13.52
N GLU A 21 4.22 -4.54 14.49
CA GLU A 21 4.25 -3.12 14.85
C GLU A 21 4.61 -2.23 13.64
N LEU A 22 5.53 -2.69 12.79
CA LEU A 22 5.96 -1.95 11.60
C LEU A 22 5.01 -2.06 10.39
N LYS A 23 4.11 -3.05 10.41
CA LYS A 23 3.13 -3.37 9.37
C LYS A 23 1.84 -3.88 10.05
N PRO A 24 1.02 -2.99 10.63
CA PRO A 24 -0.19 -3.40 11.30
C PRO A 24 -1.22 -3.96 10.31
N ILE A 25 -2.17 -4.75 10.81
CA ILE A 25 -3.36 -5.13 10.03
C ILE A 25 -4.13 -3.85 9.67
N GLY A 26 -4.59 -3.73 8.43
CA GLY A 26 -5.16 -2.51 7.86
C GLY A 26 -4.13 -1.53 7.30
N GLY A 27 -2.83 -1.78 7.48
CA GLY A 27 -1.77 -0.97 6.87
C GLY A 27 -1.73 -1.07 5.35
N ILE A 28 -1.34 0.03 4.68
CA ILE A 28 -1.22 0.11 3.23
C ILE A 28 0.20 -0.25 2.78
N GLU A 29 0.32 -1.07 1.74
CA GLU A 29 1.58 -1.54 1.17
C GLU A 29 1.61 -1.30 -0.35
N ALA A 30 2.78 -0.95 -0.89
CA ALA A 30 2.97 -0.72 -2.32
C ALA A 30 3.33 -2.01 -3.09
N VAL A 31 3.62 -3.09 -2.36
CA VAL A 31 3.97 -4.41 -2.88
C VAL A 31 3.20 -5.46 -2.12
N ALA A 32 2.73 -6.49 -2.81
CA ALA A 32 2.09 -7.63 -2.19
C ALA A 32 3.06 -8.42 -1.31
N ASP A 33 2.60 -8.86 -0.15
CA ASP A 33 3.29 -9.82 0.72
C ASP A 33 2.97 -11.28 0.36
N GLY A 34 2.38 -11.50 -0.83
CA GLY A 34 1.96 -12.81 -1.34
C GLY A 34 0.70 -13.37 -0.67
N VAL A 35 0.73 -13.60 0.64
CA VAL A 35 -0.33 -14.27 1.42
C VAL A 35 -1.07 -13.33 2.36
N ASN A 36 -0.36 -12.35 2.95
CA ASN A 36 -0.89 -11.55 4.06
C ASN A 36 -1.49 -10.20 3.64
N THR A 37 -1.52 -9.92 2.34
CA THR A 37 -2.04 -8.68 1.77
C THR A 37 -2.98 -8.98 0.62
N ILE A 38 -3.99 -8.13 0.43
CA ILE A 38 -4.87 -8.16 -0.74
C ILE A 38 -4.72 -6.86 -1.54
N GLU A 39 -4.90 -6.94 -2.86
CA GLU A 39 -4.95 -5.76 -3.73
C GLU A 39 -6.30 -5.04 -3.58
N ILE A 40 -6.25 -3.72 -3.37
CA ILE A 40 -7.41 -2.85 -3.44
C ILE A 40 -7.62 -2.46 -4.91
N LYS A 41 -8.41 -3.24 -5.64
CA LYS A 41 -8.56 -3.08 -7.10
C LYS A 41 -9.16 -1.73 -7.55
N ASN A 42 -9.88 -1.05 -6.67
CA ASN A 42 -10.50 0.26 -6.96
C ASN A 42 -9.61 1.44 -6.53
N ALA A 43 -8.33 1.19 -6.25
CA ALA A 43 -7.40 2.20 -5.79
C ALA A 43 -6.06 2.16 -6.52
N MET A 44 -5.42 3.32 -6.64
CA MET A 44 -4.08 3.48 -7.22
C MET A 44 -3.33 4.64 -6.57
N PHE A 45 -2.00 4.56 -6.53
CA PHE A 45 -1.17 5.68 -6.10
C PHE A 45 -1.14 6.79 -7.16
N MET A 46 -1.28 8.05 -6.71
CA MET A 46 -1.43 9.20 -7.60
C MET A 46 -0.10 9.74 -8.13
N HIS A 47 0.99 9.52 -7.40
CA HIS A 47 2.33 9.94 -7.74
C HIS A 47 3.39 9.02 -7.11
N ASP A 48 4.65 9.22 -7.47
CA ASP A 48 5.77 8.57 -6.77
C ASP A 48 5.93 9.16 -5.37
N ALA A 49 6.22 8.33 -4.37
CA ALA A 49 6.41 8.81 -2.99
C ALA A 49 7.45 9.95 -2.91
N ASP A 50 7.18 10.95 -2.06
CA ASP A 50 8.11 12.06 -1.82
C ASP A 50 9.36 11.62 -1.01
N ALA A 51 10.25 12.57 -0.71
CA ALA A 51 11.49 12.29 0.02
C ALA A 51 11.25 11.78 1.46
N GLN A 52 10.05 11.99 2.00
CA GLN A 52 9.62 11.54 3.32
C GLN A 52 8.79 10.24 3.24
N GLY A 53 8.53 9.74 2.02
CA GLY A 53 7.74 8.53 1.79
C GLY A 53 6.22 8.77 1.77
N ASN A 54 5.75 10.02 1.69
CA ASN A 54 4.33 10.33 1.60
C ASN A 54 3.82 10.16 0.18
N VAL A 55 2.56 9.72 0.05
CA VAL A 55 1.88 9.54 -1.22
C VAL A 55 0.36 9.65 -1.04
N GLU A 56 -0.34 10.07 -2.08
CA GLU A 56 -1.80 10.07 -2.13
C GLU A 56 -2.35 8.85 -2.90
N ILE A 57 -3.54 8.39 -2.50
CA ILE A 57 -4.26 7.29 -3.13
C ILE A 57 -5.59 7.83 -3.65
N SER A 58 -5.89 7.53 -4.92
CA SER A 58 -7.27 7.68 -5.41
C SER A 58 -8.05 6.41 -5.13
N TYR A 59 -9.35 6.57 -4.87
CA TYR A 59 -10.26 5.47 -4.62
C TYR A 59 -11.56 5.72 -5.38
N ASN A 60 -12.07 4.69 -6.05
CA ASN A 60 -13.37 4.70 -6.71
C ASN A 60 -14.40 3.96 -5.84
N ILE A 61 -15.42 4.69 -5.34
CA ILE A 61 -16.47 4.18 -4.44
C ILE A 61 -17.70 3.79 -5.25
#